data_AF-A0AAQ0QCY6-F1
#
_entry.id   AF-A0AAQ0QCY6-F1
#
_cell.length_a   1.000
_cell.length_b   1.000
_cell.length_c   1.000
_cell.angle_alpha   90.00
_cell.angle_beta   90.00
_cell.angle_gamma   90.00
#
_symmetry.space_group_name_H-M   'P 1'
#
loop_
_entity.id
_entity.type
_entity.pdbx_description
1 polymer ?
#
loop_
_entity_poly.entity_id
_entity_poly.type
_entity_poly.pdbx_seq_one_letter_code
_entity_poly.pdbx_strand_id
1 'polypeptide(L)'
;MARIYKTDGDYADRVPVTLDSRHRRLVSYPAPSDLAGAAPVRLSDGFLLDRRGVSGNTAFTRWTYREYAAMESAPSPAEIMEAIIPGARVTEIYQMPFPAGTPDAAARCDSLIAAGLPDCRLVFSLPQRDRGS
;
A
#
# COMPACT_ATOMS: atom_id res chain seq x y z
N MET A 1 13.04 -7.48 3.70
CA MET A 1 13.54 -6.15 3.30
C MET A 1 12.43 -5.12 3.45
N ALA A 2 12.76 -3.86 3.74
CA ALA A 2 11.78 -2.79 3.75
C ALA A 2 11.29 -2.52 2.33
N ARG A 3 10.04 -2.09 2.18
CA ARG A 3 9.44 -1.75 0.89
C ARG A 3 8.76 -0.40 0.98
N ILE A 4 8.89 0.40 -0.06
CA ILE A 4 8.10 1.61 -0.25
C ILE A 4 7.25 1.43 -1.50
N TYR A 5 6.11 2.10 -1.56
CA TYR A 5 5.21 2.01 -2.69
C TYR A 5 4.54 3.34 -3.01
N LYS A 6 4.04 3.44 -4.23
CA LYS A 6 3.20 4.53 -4.71
C LYS A 6 1.85 3.99 -5.13
N THR A 7 0.87 4.86 -5.08
CA THR A 7 -0.49 4.62 -5.53
C THR A 7 -0.88 5.66 -6.57
N ASP A 8 -1.93 5.40 -7.33
CA ASP A 8 -2.45 6.34 -8.34
C ASP A 8 -3.27 7.51 -7.75
N GLY A 9 -3.44 7.53 -6.43
CA GLY A 9 -4.06 8.61 -5.65
C GLY A 9 -3.64 8.56 -4.18
N ASP A 10 -4.19 9.45 -3.33
CA ASP A 10 -3.93 9.41 -1.89
C ASP A 10 -4.83 8.39 -1.19
N TYR A 11 -4.25 7.21 -0.94
CA TYR A 11 -4.91 6.12 -0.21
C TYR A 11 -4.15 5.72 1.06
N ALA A 12 -3.26 6.57 1.57
CA ALA A 12 -2.42 6.23 2.72
C ALA A 12 -3.23 5.96 4.00
N ASP A 13 -4.40 6.58 4.12
CA ASP A 13 -5.32 6.36 5.24
C ASP A 13 -6.42 5.34 4.92
N ARG A 14 -6.38 4.68 3.76
CA ARG A 14 -7.39 3.71 3.34
C ARG A 14 -6.95 2.29 3.64
N VAL A 15 -7.88 1.45 4.08
CA VAL A 15 -7.55 0.06 4.41
C VAL A 15 -7.15 -0.72 3.15
N PRO A 16 -5.93 -1.29 3.10
CA PRO A 16 -5.50 -2.12 1.99
C PRO A 16 -6.05 -3.54 2.12
N VAL A 17 -6.47 -4.09 0.99
CA VAL A 17 -6.94 -5.47 0.84
C VAL A 17 -6.28 -6.13 -0.36
N THR A 18 -6.09 -7.43 -0.32
CA THR A 18 -5.44 -8.19 -1.39
C THR A 18 -6.47 -8.93 -2.22
N LEU A 19 -6.46 -8.69 -3.52
CA LEU A 19 -7.31 -9.37 -4.48
C LEU A 19 -6.56 -10.52 -5.17
N ASP A 20 -7.30 -11.36 -5.89
CA ASP A 20 -6.72 -12.33 -6.80
C ASP A 20 -6.10 -11.65 -8.03
N SER A 21 -5.36 -12.39 -8.84
CA SER A 21 -4.69 -11.85 -10.04
C SER A 21 -5.64 -11.27 -11.09
N ARG A 22 -6.94 -11.61 -11.04
CA ARG A 22 -7.98 -11.04 -11.90
C ARG A 22 -8.77 -9.91 -11.24
N HIS A 23 -8.46 -9.56 -9.99
CA HIS A 23 -9.14 -8.53 -9.20
C HIS A 23 -10.67 -8.78 -9.07
N ARG A 24 -11.10 -10.05 -9.05
CA ARG A 24 -12.51 -10.46 -8.97
C ARG A 24 -12.92 -10.94 -7.60
N ARG A 25 -11.96 -11.39 -6.79
CA ARG A 25 -12.19 -12.00 -5.48
C ARG A 25 -11.20 -11.46 -4.47
N LEU A 26 -11.71 -11.23 -3.27
CA LEU A 26 -10.90 -10.94 -2.10
C LEU A 26 -10.14 -12.20 -1.69
N VAL A 27 -8.81 -12.09 -1.62
CA VAL A 27 -7.89 -13.18 -1.21
C VAL A 27 -7.48 -13.01 0.25
N SER A 28 -7.22 -11.77 0.67
CA SER A 28 -6.80 -11.47 2.04
C SER A 28 -7.24 -10.07 2.43
N TYR A 29 -7.66 -9.92 3.68
CA TYR A 29 -8.07 -8.66 4.29
C TYR A 29 -7.72 -8.68 5.78
N PRO A 30 -7.48 -7.51 6.39
CA PRO A 30 -7.12 -7.43 7.80
C PRO A 30 -8.33 -7.57 8.73
N ALA A 31 -8.08 -8.04 9.96
CA ALA A 31 -9.04 -7.83 11.03
C ALA A 31 -8.96 -6.37 11.53
N PRO A 32 -10.05 -5.81 12.11
CA PRO A 32 -10.05 -4.50 12.75
C PRO A 32 -8.92 -4.32 13.77
N SER A 33 -8.67 -5.36 14.58
CA SER A 33 -7.59 -5.40 15.57
C SER A 33 -6.19 -5.26 14.97
N ASP A 34 -5.99 -5.69 13.72
CA ASP A 34 -4.69 -5.66 13.04
C ASP A 34 -4.36 -4.28 12.45
N LEU A 35 -5.31 -3.34 12.44
CA LEU A 35 -5.12 -2.02 11.84
C LEU A 35 -4.53 -1.00 12.81
N ALA A 36 -4.63 -1.25 14.12
CA ALA A 36 -4.09 -0.34 15.14
C ALA A 36 -2.57 -0.18 14.97
N GLY A 37 -2.12 1.01 14.57
CA GLY A 37 -0.70 1.31 14.32
C GLY A 37 -0.12 0.72 13.03
N ALA A 38 -0.92 0.07 12.19
CA ALA A 38 -0.47 -0.56 10.94
C ALA A 38 -0.57 0.35 9.71
N ALA A 39 -0.89 1.63 9.91
CA ALA A 39 -0.92 2.62 8.85
C ALA A 39 0.49 2.82 8.25
N PRO A 40 0.60 2.97 6.91
CA PRO A 40 1.88 3.25 6.27
C PRO A 40 2.45 4.59 6.74
N VAL A 41 3.77 4.73 6.68
CA VAL A 41 4.41 6.04 6.92
C VAL A 41 4.42 6.81 5.62
N ARG A 42 3.91 8.04 5.64
CA ARG A 42 4.05 8.95 4.50
C ARG A 42 5.51 9.37 4.36
N LEU A 43 6.04 9.23 3.15
CA LEU A 43 7.38 9.62 2.76
C LEU A 43 7.30 10.72 1.70
N SER A 44 8.47 11.23 1.32
CA SER A 44 8.66 12.24 0.29
C SER A 44 8.20 11.75 -1.08
N ASP A 45 7.92 12.68 -1.99
CA ASP A 45 7.45 12.42 -3.37
C ASP A 45 6.19 11.55 -3.49
N GLY A 46 5.39 11.45 -2.43
CA GLY A 46 4.17 10.65 -2.42
C GLY A 46 4.40 9.15 -2.23
N PHE A 47 5.60 8.74 -1.82
CA PHE A 47 5.86 7.36 -1.42
C PHE A 47 5.27 7.03 -0.05
N LEU A 48 4.96 5.76 0.16
CA LEU A 48 4.46 5.20 1.42
C LEU A 48 5.36 4.05 1.87
N LEU A 49 5.79 4.06 3.12
CA LEU A 49 6.52 2.94 3.73
C LEU A 49 5.53 1.80 4.04
N ASP A 50 5.77 0.64 3.44
CA ASP A 50 4.96 -0.54 3.66
C ASP A 50 5.11 -1.08 5.08
N ARG A 51 3.98 -1.22 5.78
CA ARG A 51 3.86 -1.89 7.08
C ARG A 51 2.90 -3.07 7.06
N ARG A 52 2.25 -3.33 5.91
CA ARG A 52 1.19 -4.33 5.79
C ARG A 52 1.51 -5.47 4.84
N GLY A 53 2.52 -5.31 3.98
CA GLY A 53 2.83 -6.26 2.93
C GLY A 53 1.99 -6.00 1.68
N VAL A 54 2.00 -4.76 1.18
CA VAL A 54 1.30 -4.45 -0.08
C VAL A 54 1.96 -5.12 -1.29
N SER A 55 1.17 -5.38 -2.31
CA SER A 55 1.58 -6.02 -3.56
C SER A 55 0.86 -5.40 -4.77
N GLY A 56 1.20 -5.84 -5.97
CA GLY A 56 0.52 -5.37 -7.20
C GLY A 56 -0.98 -5.67 -7.23
N ASN A 57 -1.45 -6.67 -6.48
CA ASN A 57 -2.87 -7.02 -6.38
C ASN A 57 -3.57 -6.33 -5.18
N THR A 58 -2.90 -5.39 -4.52
CA THR A 58 -3.50 -4.63 -3.42
C THR A 58 -4.45 -3.57 -3.96
N ALA A 59 -5.66 -3.58 -3.43
CA ALA A 59 -6.69 -2.57 -3.63
C ALA A 59 -6.96 -1.82 -2.31
N PHE A 60 -7.57 -0.64 -2.41
CA PHE A 60 -7.87 0.20 -1.26
C PHE A 60 -9.38 0.37 -1.10
N THR A 61 -9.87 0.23 0.12
CA THR A 61 -11.29 0.45 0.43
C THR A 61 -11.57 1.92 0.73
N ARG A 62 -12.85 2.30 0.74
CA ARG A 62 -13.29 3.64 1.16
C ARG A 62 -13.12 3.86 2.67
N TRP A 63 -13.03 2.81 3.47
CA TRP A 63 -12.88 2.96 4.91
C TRP A 63 -11.47 3.41 5.27
N THR A 64 -11.41 4.32 6.22
CA THR A 64 -10.15 4.71 6.84
C THR A 64 -9.67 3.64 7.81
N TYR A 65 -8.36 3.63 8.12
CA TYR A 65 -7.82 2.78 9.18
C TYR A 65 -8.58 2.96 10.49
N ARG A 66 -8.91 4.21 10.85
CA ARG A 66 -9.64 4.54 12.07
C ARG A 66 -11.07 4.00 12.07
N GLU A 67 -11.80 4.16 10.97
CA GLU A 67 -13.18 3.68 10.86
C GLU A 67 -13.25 2.16 10.91
N TYR A 68 -12.40 1.47 10.16
CA TYR A 68 -12.41 0.01 10.12
C TYR A 68 -11.91 -0.59 11.44
N ALA A 69 -10.87 -0.01 12.07
CA ALA A 69 -10.39 -0.48 13.38
C ALA A 69 -11.40 -0.29 14.51
N ALA A 70 -12.36 0.64 14.36
CA ALA A 70 -13.44 0.86 15.31
C ALA A 70 -14.63 -0.10 15.13
N MET A 71 -14.64 -0.92 14.09
CA MET A 71 -15.70 -1.90 13.86
C MET A 71 -15.57 -3.08 14.83
N GLU A 72 -16.71 -3.58 15.32
CA GLU A 72 -16.75 -4.74 16.23
C GLU A 72 -16.21 -6.03 15.58
N SER A 73 -16.41 -6.16 14.26
CA SER A 73 -15.91 -7.29 13.48
C SER A 73 -15.55 -6.86 12.06
N ALA A 74 -14.74 -7.67 11.38
CA ALA A 74 -14.40 -7.42 9.98
C ALA A 74 -15.68 -7.51 9.11
N PRO A 75 -15.92 -6.57 8.19
CA PRO A 75 -17.02 -6.68 7.23
C PRO A 75 -16.91 -7.94 6.37
N SER A 76 -18.03 -8.37 5.79
CA SER A 76 -18.02 -9.53 4.91
C SER A 76 -17.19 -9.27 3.64
N PRO A 77 -16.66 -10.32 2.98
CA PRO A 77 -15.93 -10.15 1.73
C PRO A 77 -16.71 -9.42 0.64
N ALA A 78 -18.03 -9.57 0.59
CA ALA A 78 -18.89 -8.87 -0.36
C ALA A 78 -18.91 -7.35 -0.07
N GLU A 79 -19.12 -6.97 1.19
CA GLU A 79 -19.09 -5.55 1.60
C GLU A 79 -17.72 -4.93 1.36
N ILE A 80 -16.64 -5.67 1.62
CA ILE A 80 -15.27 -5.22 1.31
C ILE A 80 -15.12 -4.96 -0.18
N MET A 81 -15.56 -5.88 -1.03
CA MET A 81 -15.48 -5.73 -2.48
C MET A 81 -16.25 -4.50 -2.98
N GLU A 82 -17.44 -4.24 -2.43
CA GLU A 82 -18.24 -3.04 -2.76
C GLU A 82 -17.64 -1.74 -2.21
N ALA A 83 -16.84 -1.83 -1.15
CA ALA A 83 -16.14 -0.71 -0.57
C ALA A 83 -14.82 -0.38 -1.27
N ILE A 84 -14.32 -1.23 -2.17
CA ILE A 84 -13.10 -0.95 -2.95
C ILE A 84 -13.31 0.31 -3.78
N ILE A 85 -12.38 1.25 -3.67
CA ILE A 85 -12.38 2.47 -4.47
C ILE A 85 -12.06 2.07 -5.93
N PRO A 86 -12.98 2.32 -6.89
CA PRO A 86 -12.75 1.94 -8.28
C PRO A 86 -11.47 2.56 -8.83
N GLY A 87 -10.59 1.73 -9.38
CA GLY A 87 -9.31 2.14 -9.95
C GLY A 87 -8.16 2.26 -8.96
N ALA A 88 -8.41 2.39 -7.66
CA ALA A 88 -7.37 2.55 -6.65
C ALA A 88 -6.42 1.35 -6.63
N ARG A 89 -5.15 1.58 -6.95
CA ARG A 89 -4.16 0.52 -7.07
C ARG A 89 -2.75 1.01 -6.76
N VAL A 90 -1.91 0.06 -6.38
CA VAL A 90 -0.47 0.31 -6.30
C VAL A 90 0.07 0.50 -7.71
N THR A 91 0.85 1.56 -7.91
CA THR A 91 1.50 1.86 -9.18
C THR A 91 2.92 1.35 -9.22
N GLU A 92 3.65 1.47 -8.11
CA GLU A 92 5.08 1.12 -8.03
C GLU A 92 5.41 0.59 -6.63
N ILE A 93 6.33 -0.37 -6.55
CA ILE A 93 6.88 -0.88 -5.30
C ILE A 93 8.39 -1.00 -5.45
N TYR A 94 9.12 -0.34 -4.57
CA TYR A 94 10.57 -0.45 -4.46
C TYR A 94 10.94 -1.21 -3.19
N GLN A 95 11.88 -2.14 -3.32
CA GLN A 95 12.51 -2.81 -2.20
C GLN A 95 13.80 -2.08 -1.84
N MET A 96 13.90 -1.68 -0.57
CA MET A 96 15.06 -1.00 -0.02
C MET A 96 16.22 -1.99 0.19
N PRO A 97 17.47 -1.51 0.17
CA PRO A 97 18.66 -2.34 0.40
C PRO A 97 18.86 -2.72 1.88
N PHE A 98 17.87 -2.50 2.75
CA PHE A 98 17.91 -2.79 4.18
C PHE A 98 16.64 -3.50 4.68
N PRO A 99 16.70 -4.21 5.83
CA PRO A 99 15.56 -4.94 6.38
C PRO A 99 14.44 -4.02 6.91
N ALA A 100 13.21 -4.52 6.98
CA ALA A 100 12.04 -3.75 7.45
C ALA A 100 12.16 -3.29 8.91
N GLY A 101 12.95 -4.01 9.73
CA GLY A 101 13.20 -3.66 11.13
C GLY A 101 14.35 -2.66 11.35
N THR A 102 14.90 -2.05 10.30
CA THR A 102 15.94 -1.02 10.45
C THR A 102 15.39 0.20 11.19
N PRO A 103 16.04 0.67 12.26
CA PRO A 103 15.68 1.92 12.93
C PRO A 103 15.71 3.09 11.94
N ASP A 104 14.81 4.05 12.14
CA ASP A 104 14.68 5.23 11.26
C ASP A 104 14.48 4.89 9.78
N ALA A 105 13.84 3.75 9.50
CA ALA A 105 13.55 3.31 8.14
C ALA A 105 12.88 4.42 7.30
N ALA A 106 11.98 5.21 7.89
CA ALA A 106 11.32 6.32 7.19
C ALA A 106 12.34 7.37 6.71
N ALA A 107 13.17 7.92 7.61
CA ALA A 107 14.18 8.92 7.27
C ALA A 107 15.22 8.39 6.26
N ARG A 108 15.59 7.11 6.36
CA ARG A 108 16.46 6.46 5.38
C ARG A 108 15.79 6.32 4.01
N CYS A 109 14.51 5.94 3.97
CA CYS A 109 13.74 5.91 2.73
C CYS A 109 13.68 7.30 2.09
N ASP A 110 13.40 8.35 2.87
CA ASP A 110 13.37 9.72 2.38
C ASP A 110 14.71 10.17 1.79
N SER A 111 15.82 9.80 2.44
CA SER A 111 17.17 10.08 1.93
C SER A 111 17.43 9.38 0.58
N LEU A 112 16.97 8.12 0.44
CA LEU A 112 17.07 7.38 -0.81
C LEU A 112 16.16 7.96 -1.89
N ILE A 113 14.93 8.36 -1.56
CA ILE A 113 14.00 9.02 -2.48
C ILE A 113 14.64 10.29 -3.03
N ALA A 114 15.17 11.15 -2.14
CA ALA A 114 15.85 12.40 -2.53
C ALA A 114 17.09 12.17 -3.42
N ALA A 115 17.79 11.04 -3.22
CA ALA A 115 18.94 10.64 -4.04
C ALA A 115 18.56 9.96 -5.38
N GLY A 116 17.26 9.78 -5.66
CA GLY A 116 16.79 9.11 -6.88
C GLY A 116 16.73 7.58 -6.79
N LEU A 117 16.56 7.04 -5.57
CA LEU A 117 16.44 5.62 -5.26
C LEU A 117 17.65 4.75 -5.72
N PRO A 118 18.91 5.15 -5.43
CA PRO A 118 20.07 4.33 -5.75
C PRO A 118 20.00 2.99 -5.03
N ASP A 119 20.45 1.92 -5.70
CA ASP A 119 20.47 0.53 -5.19
C ASP A 119 19.11 -0.03 -4.74
N CYS A 120 18.02 0.70 -4.96
CA CYS A 120 16.67 0.23 -4.69
C CYS A 120 16.19 -0.64 -5.85
N ARG A 121 15.66 -1.82 -5.53
CA ARG A 121 15.12 -2.72 -6.55
C ARG A 121 13.66 -2.41 -6.81
N LEU A 122 13.30 -2.07 -8.04
CA LEU A 122 11.91 -2.04 -8.47
C LEU A 122 11.34 -3.47 -8.48
N VAL A 123 10.38 -3.74 -7.60
CA VAL A 123 9.73 -5.06 -7.45
C VAL A 123 8.47 -5.15 -8.29
N PHE A 124 7.75 -4.04 -8.42
CA PHE A 124 6.52 -3.95 -9.17
C PHE A 124 6.39 -2.55 -9.74
N SER A 125 5.96 -2.45 -11.00
CA SER A 125 5.54 -1.21 -11.61
C SER A 125 4.42 -1.53 -12.59
N LEU A 126 3.37 -0.72 -12.57
CA LEU A 126 2.39 -0.76 -13.65
C LEU A 126 3.03 -0.19 -14.91
N PRO A 127 2.78 -0.79 -16.09
CA PRO A 127 3.19 -0.18 -17.33
C PRO A 127 2.64 1.24 -17.35
N GLN A 128 3.54 2.21 -17.52
CA GLN A 128 3.17 3.60 -17.76
C GLN A 128 2.20 3.56 -18.93
N ARG A 129 0.93 3.94 -18.71
CA ARG A 129 0.03 4.17 -19.86
C ARG A 129 0.69 5.30 -20.62
N ASP A 130 1.30 4.95 -21.74
CA ASP A 130 1.79 5.87 -22.75
C ASP A 130 0.77 7.00 -22.85
N ARG A 131 1.09 8.20 -22.35
CA ARG A 131 0.32 9.40 -22.67
C ARG A 131 0.65 9.70 -24.13
N GLY A 132 0.12 8.87 -25.01
CA GLY A 132 0.00 9.19 -26.42
C GLY A 132 -1.01 10.33 -26.53
N SER A 133 -0.53 11.54 -26.70
CA SER A 133 -1.25 12.67 -27.29
C SER A 133 -0.22 13.63 -27.88
#